data_AF-A0A8X6XKU7-F1
#
_entry.id   AF-A0A8X6XKU7-F1
#
_cell.length_a   1.000
_cell.length_b   1.000
_cell.length_c   1.000
_cell.angle_alpha   90.00
_cell.angle_beta   90.00
_cell.angle_gamma   90.00
#
_symmetry.space_group_name_H-M   'P 1'
#
loop_
_entity.id
_entity.type
_entity.pdbx_description
1 polymer ?
#
loop_
_entity_poly.entity_id
_entity_poly.type
_entity_poly.pdbx_seq_one_letter_code
_entity_poly.pdbx_strand_id
1 'polypeptide(L)'
;MLRQFAIDEQENYPAISRATLCHDSTERKYDKEGSPSTESQKYPILLPKTDHVVNLIIPDYHLKLLHAGSQLLQAALRFWILSAPGAIRRVVRRCIPFFRNPPRFTEQIMGDLLESRVCLSSVFQRIGLDFPGSFLIRSSKGR
;
A
#
# COMPACT_ATOMS: atom_id res chain seq x y z
N MET A 1 24.43 26.32 -43.35
CA MET A 1 25.43 25.28 -42.97
C MET A 1 24.69 24.30 -42.07
N LEU A 2 24.05 23.29 -42.66
CA LEU A 2 24.62 21.96 -42.96
C LEU A 2 24.94 21.21 -41.66
N ARG A 3 24.03 20.30 -41.28
CA ARG A 3 24.14 18.81 -41.40
C ARG A 3 24.78 18.23 -40.12
N GLN A 4 24.06 17.58 -39.20
CA GLN A 4 23.29 16.32 -39.25
C GLN A 4 24.10 15.09 -38.82
N PHE A 5 23.37 14.12 -38.24
CA PHE A 5 23.70 12.71 -37.97
C PHE A 5 24.46 12.47 -36.65
N ALA A 6 24.12 11.51 -35.80
CA ALA A 6 23.57 10.18 -36.11
C ALA A 6 22.60 9.64 -35.03
N ILE A 7 21.68 8.81 -35.51
CA ILE A 7 20.88 7.78 -34.83
C ILE A 7 21.69 6.46 -34.94
N ASP A 8 21.36 5.46 -34.11
CA ASP A 8 21.83 4.06 -34.05
C ASP A 8 23.16 3.87 -33.27
N GLU A 9 23.36 2.86 -32.41
CA GLU A 9 22.79 1.51 -32.24
C GLU A 9 22.56 1.24 -30.72
N GLN A 10 21.55 0.49 -30.24
CA GLN A 10 21.45 -0.98 -30.28
C GLN A 10 22.77 -1.63 -29.81
N GLU A 11 22.92 -2.53 -28.84
CA GLU A 11 22.11 -3.42 -28.03
C GLU A 11 23.02 -3.85 -26.85
N ASN A 12 22.54 -3.97 -25.62
CA ASN A 12 23.03 -5.04 -24.72
C ASN A 12 22.15 -5.22 -23.48
N TYR A 13 20.94 -5.76 -23.67
CA TYR A 13 20.31 -6.54 -22.60
C TYR A 13 20.69 -7.99 -22.85
N PRO A 14 21.37 -8.70 -21.93
CA PRO A 14 21.69 -10.10 -22.15
C PRO A 14 20.42 -10.93 -22.16
N ALA A 15 20.08 -11.41 -23.36
CA ALA A 15 19.12 -12.46 -23.61
C ALA A 15 19.62 -13.77 -22.99
N ILE A 16 19.04 -14.16 -21.84
CA ILE A 16 19.04 -15.57 -21.44
C ILE A 16 17.80 -16.20 -22.08
N SER A 17 18.07 -16.78 -23.23
CA SER A 17 17.21 -17.66 -24.01
C SER A 17 16.58 -18.76 -23.14
N ARG A 18 15.23 -18.82 -23.21
CA ARG A 18 14.43 -20.03 -23.46
C ARG A 18 15.11 -21.37 -23.17
N ALA A 19 14.77 -21.96 -22.03
CA ALA A 19 14.66 -23.41 -21.90
C ALA A 19 13.17 -23.78 -21.96
N THR A 20 12.74 -24.27 -23.12
CA THR A 20 11.49 -25.00 -23.26
C THR A 20 11.68 -26.38 -22.64
N LEU A 21 11.03 -26.65 -21.51
CA LEU A 21 10.72 -28.02 -21.09
C LEU A 21 9.22 -28.07 -20.83
N CYS A 22 8.52 -28.67 -21.79
CA CYS A 22 7.11 -28.99 -21.68
C CYS A 22 7.00 -30.45 -21.21
N HIS A 23 6.11 -30.63 -20.24
CA HIS A 23 5.47 -31.88 -19.79
C HIS A 23 6.33 -32.91 -19.05
N ASP A 24 6.13 -33.00 -17.72
CA ASP A 24 5.31 -34.11 -17.24
C ASP A 24 4.62 -33.82 -15.90
N SER A 25 3.29 -33.88 -15.94
CA SER A 25 2.41 -34.51 -14.95
C SER A 25 2.90 -34.63 -13.50
N THR A 26 2.56 -33.65 -12.66
CA THR A 26 1.93 -33.96 -11.36
C THR A 26 1.04 -32.78 -11.00
N GLU A 27 -0.27 -33.00 -11.14
CA GLU A 27 -1.30 -32.18 -10.54
C GLU A 27 -1.01 -32.09 -9.04
N ARG A 28 -0.41 -31.00 -8.58
CA ARG A 28 -0.58 -30.59 -7.19
C ARG A 28 -2.00 -30.07 -7.07
N LYS A 29 -2.90 -31.02 -6.84
CA LYS A 29 -4.20 -30.86 -6.19
C LYS A 29 -4.05 -29.81 -5.09
N TYR A 30 -4.45 -28.58 -5.40
CA TYR A 30 -4.93 -27.68 -4.38
C TYR A 30 -6.33 -28.18 -4.00
N ASP A 31 -6.37 -29.27 -3.25
CA ASP A 31 -7.54 -29.58 -2.42
C ASP A 31 -7.54 -28.50 -1.32
N LYS A 32 -8.02 -27.30 -1.66
CA LYS A 32 -8.36 -26.28 -0.68
C LYS A 32 -9.61 -26.78 0.03
N GLU A 33 -9.42 -27.63 1.04
CA GLU A 33 -10.46 -27.85 2.02
C GLU A 33 -10.79 -26.49 2.64
N GLY A 34 -12.04 -26.07 2.40
CA GLY A 34 -12.50 -24.72 2.67
C GLY A 34 -12.36 -24.38 4.14
N SER A 35 -11.74 -23.22 4.42
CA SER A 35 -11.99 -22.52 5.67
C SER A 35 -13.51 -22.45 5.89
N PRO A 36 -14.03 -22.58 7.13
CA PRO A 36 -15.44 -22.45 7.42
C PRO A 36 -15.90 -21.01 7.19
N SER A 37 -16.06 -20.62 5.93
CA SER A 37 -16.74 -19.41 5.52
C SER A 37 -18.22 -19.63 5.75
N THR A 38 -18.85 -18.78 6.55
CA THR A 38 -20.31 -18.83 6.77
C THR A 38 -21.05 -18.83 5.42
N GLU A 39 -22.17 -19.53 5.30
CA GLU A 39 -22.97 -19.61 4.06
C GLU A 39 -23.24 -18.23 3.42
N SER A 40 -23.46 -17.21 4.26
CA SER A 40 -23.67 -15.81 3.85
C SER A 40 -22.48 -15.17 3.11
N GLN A 41 -21.27 -15.69 3.30
CA GLN A 41 -20.05 -15.21 2.64
C GLN A 41 -19.76 -15.99 1.35
N LYS A 42 -20.28 -17.22 1.25
CA LYS A 42 -20.20 -18.06 0.06
C LYS A 42 -21.18 -17.58 -1.03
N TYR A 43 -22.34 -17.09 -0.62
CA TYR A 43 -23.40 -16.61 -1.52
C TYR A 43 -23.86 -15.19 -1.14
N PRO A 44 -23.09 -14.15 -1.50
CA PRO A 44 -23.46 -12.78 -1.19
C PRO A 44 -24.66 -12.32 -2.00
N ILE A 45 -25.49 -11.47 -1.41
CA ILE A 45 -26.60 -10.81 -2.09
C ILE A 45 -26.04 -9.81 -3.13
N LEU A 46 -26.49 -9.93 -4.37
CA LEU A 46 -26.15 -9.02 -5.46
C LEU A 46 -27.08 -7.80 -5.43
N LEU A 47 -26.50 -6.60 -5.36
CA LEU A 47 -27.22 -5.34 -5.33
C LEU A 47 -26.85 -4.45 -6.52
N PRO A 48 -27.83 -3.85 -7.20
CA PRO A 48 -27.54 -2.86 -8.23
C PRO A 48 -26.99 -1.57 -7.62
N LYS A 49 -26.10 -0.89 -8.35
CA LYS A 49 -25.41 0.33 -7.88
C LYS A 49 -26.35 1.47 -7.45
N THR A 50 -27.50 1.56 -8.10
CA THR A 50 -28.49 2.64 -7.94
C THR A 50 -29.57 2.32 -6.92
N ASP A 51 -29.52 1.15 -6.29
CA ASP A 51 -30.50 0.75 -5.32
C ASP A 51 -30.53 1.70 -4.10
N HIS A 52 -31.71 1.94 -3.57
CA HIS A 52 -31.90 2.72 -2.35
C HIS A 52 -31.13 2.09 -1.18
N VAL A 53 -31.15 0.75 -1.09
CA VAL A 53 -30.48 -0.02 -0.05
C VAL A 53 -28.97 0.26 -0.03
N VAL A 54 -28.32 0.32 -1.20
CA VAL A 54 -26.88 0.63 -1.32
C VAL A 54 -26.56 2.04 -0.80
N ASN A 55 -27.45 3.00 -1.06
CA ASN A 55 -27.28 4.37 -0.59
C ASN A 55 -27.45 4.51 0.93
N LEU A 56 -28.03 3.52 1.62
CA LEU A 56 -28.13 3.47 3.08
C LEU A 56 -27.00 2.66 3.72
N ILE A 57 -26.67 1.49 3.16
CA ILE A 57 -25.67 0.58 3.73
C ILE A 57 -24.27 1.20 3.69
N ILE A 58 -23.87 1.84 2.58
CA ILE A 58 -22.50 2.37 2.46
C ILE A 58 -22.24 3.48 3.49
N PRO A 59 -23.11 4.50 3.68
CA PRO A 59 -22.93 5.49 4.74
C PRO A 59 -22.95 4.90 6.15
N ASP A 60 -23.83 3.93 6.42
CA ASP A 60 -23.90 3.26 7.73
C ASP A 60 -22.58 2.57 8.08
N TYR A 61 -22.03 1.78 7.15
CA TYR A 61 -20.70 1.16 7.33
C TYR A 61 -19.58 2.20 7.42
N HIS A 62 -19.65 3.27 6.64
CA HIS A 62 -18.65 4.34 6.69
C HIS A 62 -18.59 5.01 8.07
N LEU A 63 -19.74 5.24 8.71
CA LEU A 63 -19.82 5.81 10.06
C LEU A 63 -19.44 4.79 11.14
N LYS A 64 -19.93 3.55 11.05
CA LYS A 64 -19.59 2.46 11.98
C LYS A 64 -18.09 2.16 12.02
N LEU A 65 -17.40 2.31 10.89
CA LEU A 65 -15.96 2.12 10.77
C LEU A 65 -15.18 3.44 10.91
N LEU A 66 -15.72 4.43 11.61
CA LEU A 66 -15.04 5.69 11.96
C LEU A 66 -14.48 6.45 10.74
N HIS A 67 -15.32 6.68 9.73
CA HIS A 67 -14.94 7.33 8.47
C HIS A 67 -13.91 6.57 7.64
N ALA A 68 -13.98 5.24 7.67
CA ALA A 68 -13.13 4.35 6.89
C ALA A 68 -12.99 4.78 5.41
N GLY A 69 -11.77 4.58 4.88
CA GLY A 69 -11.45 4.78 3.48
C GLY A 69 -12.09 3.72 2.57
N SER A 70 -11.98 3.91 1.26
CA SER A 70 -12.67 3.06 0.28
C SER A 70 -12.28 1.59 0.32
N GLN A 71 -11.00 1.29 0.58
CA GLN A 71 -10.50 -0.09 0.60
C GLN A 71 -11.03 -0.87 1.81
N LEU A 72 -11.07 -0.22 2.98
CA LEU A 72 -11.61 -0.82 4.20
C LEU A 72 -13.13 -1.04 4.08
N LEU A 73 -13.87 -0.07 3.53
CA LEU A 73 -15.30 -0.27 3.26
C LEU A 73 -15.54 -1.43 2.31
N GLN A 74 -14.77 -1.53 1.23
CA GLN A 74 -14.93 -2.61 0.26
C GLN A 74 -14.67 -3.99 0.88
N ALA A 75 -13.72 -4.11 1.81
CA ALA A 75 -13.44 -5.34 2.53
C ALA A 75 -14.52 -5.68 3.59
N ALA A 76 -15.13 -4.66 4.20
CA ALA A 76 -16.12 -4.85 5.27
C ALA A 76 -17.54 -5.15 4.76
N LEU A 77 -17.87 -4.72 3.53
CA LEU A 77 -19.17 -4.97 2.93
C LEU A 77 -19.33 -6.46 2.59
N ARG A 78 -20.38 -7.09 3.13
CA ARG A 78 -20.76 -8.47 2.84
C ARG A 78 -21.70 -8.61 1.62
N PHE A 79 -21.85 -7.54 0.85
CA PHE A 79 -22.76 -7.47 -0.30
C PHE A 79 -21.97 -7.32 -1.59
N TRP A 80 -22.45 -7.96 -2.66
CA TRP A 80 -21.92 -7.73 -3.99
C TRP A 80 -22.65 -6.58 -4.66
N ILE A 81 -22.08 -5.38 -4.57
CA ILE A 81 -22.63 -4.21 -5.24
C ILE A 81 -22.01 -4.10 -6.62
N LEU A 82 -22.85 -4.02 -7.66
CA LEU A 82 -22.39 -3.76 -9.02
C LEU A 82 -21.59 -2.45 -9.07
N SER A 83 -20.31 -2.52 -9.42
CA SER A 83 -19.39 -1.36 -9.35
C SER A 83 -19.29 -0.74 -7.94
N ALA A 84 -19.16 -1.57 -6.90
CA ALA A 84 -18.97 -1.15 -5.51
C ALA A 84 -17.94 -0.02 -5.31
N PRO A 85 -16.74 -0.05 -5.92
CA PRO A 85 -15.73 1.00 -5.72
C PRO A 85 -16.19 2.38 -6.17
N GLY A 86 -17.10 2.46 -7.15
CA GLY A 86 -17.67 3.72 -7.62
C GLY A 86 -18.70 4.28 -6.63
N ALA A 87 -19.56 3.42 -6.08
CA ALA A 87 -20.55 3.81 -5.08
C ALA A 87 -19.88 4.24 -3.76
N ILE A 88 -18.88 3.47 -3.30
CA ILE A 88 -18.11 3.77 -2.09
C ILE A 88 -17.38 5.11 -2.22
N ARG A 89 -16.66 5.35 -3.31
CA ARG A 89 -15.96 6.63 -3.53
C ARG A 89 -16.90 7.83 -3.54
N ARG A 90 -18.13 7.68 -4.04
CA ARG A 90 -19.14 8.75 -4.01
C ARG A 90 -19.49 9.14 -2.57
N VAL A 91 -19.67 8.17 -1.68
CA VAL A 91 -20.00 8.42 -0.27
C VAL A 91 -18.80 9.01 0.47
N VAL A 92 -17.62 8.39 0.34
CA VAL A 92 -16.39 8.84 1.02
C VAL A 92 -16.03 10.28 0.62
N ARG A 93 -16.17 10.66 -0.65
CA ARG A 93 -15.89 12.03 -1.11
C ARG A 93 -16.87 13.08 -0.60
N ARG A 94 -18.10 12.69 -0.25
CA ARG A 94 -19.11 13.59 0.34
C ARG A 94 -18.97 13.72 1.86
N CYS A 95 -18.13 12.89 2.49
CA CYS A 95 -17.89 12.94 3.91
C CYS A 95 -17.02 14.17 4.28
N ILE A 96 -17.58 15.07 5.10
CA ILE A 96 -16.89 16.29 5.55
C ILE A 96 -15.63 15.96 6.38
N PRO A 97 -15.65 15.06 7.38
CA PRO A 97 -14.44 14.64 8.09
C PRO A 97 -13.33 14.13 7.18
N PHE A 98 -13.64 13.26 6.22
CA PHE A 98 -12.67 12.72 5.29
C PHE A 98 -12.12 13.80 4.34
N PHE A 99 -12.97 14.73 3.90
CA PHE A 99 -12.56 15.85 3.06
C PHE A 99 -11.67 16.85 3.80
N ARG A 100 -11.94 17.12 5.08
CA ARG A 100 -11.13 18.02 5.92
C ARG A 100 -9.78 17.41 6.28
N ASN A 101 -9.75 16.10 6.54
CA ASN A 101 -8.56 15.36 6.96
C ASN A 101 -8.22 14.28 5.92
N PRO A 102 -7.85 14.64 4.68
CA PRO A 102 -7.47 13.65 3.69
C PRO A 102 -6.22 12.92 4.18
N PRO A 103 -6.10 11.59 3.91
CA PRO A 103 -4.89 10.87 4.20
C PRO A 103 -3.73 11.54 3.46
N ARG A 104 -2.73 12.00 4.20
CA ARG A 104 -1.51 12.55 3.62
C ARG A 104 -0.60 11.39 3.28
N PHE A 105 -0.37 11.16 1.99
CA PHE A 105 0.75 10.34 1.56
C PHE A 105 2.00 11.16 1.84
N THR A 106 2.70 10.84 2.91
CA THR A 106 4.01 11.43 3.17
C THR A 106 5.00 10.73 2.26
N GLU A 107 5.40 11.37 1.18
CA GLU A 107 6.66 11.02 0.55
C GLU A 107 7.74 11.43 1.55
N GLN A 108 8.51 10.46 2.03
CA GLN A 108 9.66 10.77 2.87
C GLN A 108 10.67 11.48 1.96
N ILE A 109 10.65 12.81 2.00
CA ILE A 109 11.68 13.64 1.36
C ILE A 109 12.94 13.45 2.21
N MET A 110 13.78 12.51 1.81
CA MET A 110 15.10 12.34 2.38
C MET A 110 15.93 13.55 1.94
N GLY A 111 16.48 14.30 2.91
CA GLY A 111 17.47 15.31 2.60
C GLY A 111 18.74 14.66 2.04
N ASP A 112 19.53 15.43 1.30
CA ASP A 112 20.83 14.97 0.82
C ASP A 112 21.70 14.54 2.01
N LEU A 113 22.21 13.31 1.95
CA LEU A 113 23.14 12.83 2.96
C LEU A 113 24.44 13.60 2.83
N LEU A 114 24.98 14.06 3.96
CA LEU A 114 26.30 14.68 4.02
C LEU A 114 27.34 13.74 3.40
N GLU A 115 28.31 14.31 2.68
CA GLU A 115 29.42 13.57 2.07
C GLU A 115 30.20 12.73 3.09
N SER A 116 30.19 13.16 4.35
CA SER A 116 30.73 12.42 5.50
C SER A 116 30.09 11.03 5.70
N ARG A 117 28.82 10.86 5.31
CA ARG A 117 28.02 9.64 5.43
C ARG A 117 28.05 8.75 4.17
N VAL A 118 28.38 9.31 3.00
CA VAL A 118 28.28 8.61 1.71
C VAL A 118 29.66 8.23 1.16
N CYS A 119 30.68 9.06 1.38
CA CYS A 119 32.03 8.75 0.91
C CYS A 119 32.78 7.82 1.85
N LEU A 120 33.52 6.88 1.26
CA LEU A 120 34.41 5.97 1.98
C LEU A 120 35.50 6.77 2.71
N SER A 121 35.82 6.35 3.93
CA SER A 121 36.92 6.90 4.74
C SER A 121 37.68 5.77 5.40
N SER A 122 38.90 6.04 5.89
CA SER A 122 39.61 5.05 6.70
C SER A 122 38.88 4.79 8.02
N VAL A 123 39.19 3.65 8.63
CA VAL A 123 38.56 3.23 9.89
C VAL A 123 38.82 4.30 10.97
N PHE A 124 37.77 4.71 11.69
CA PHE A 124 37.79 5.78 12.71
C PHE A 124 38.03 7.22 12.21
N GLN A 125 38.13 7.47 10.91
CA GLN A 125 38.32 8.84 10.38
C GLN A 125 37.08 9.72 10.53
N ARG A 126 35.88 9.12 10.53
CA ARG A 126 34.60 9.82 10.66
C ARG A 126 33.78 9.14 11.75
N ILE A 127 33.42 9.87 12.80
CA ILE A 127 32.64 9.38 13.94
C ILE A 127 31.40 10.26 14.06
N GLY A 128 30.22 9.63 14.16
CA GLY A 128 28.99 10.33 14.53
C GLY A 128 28.87 10.40 16.04
N LEU A 129 28.71 11.60 16.59
CA LEU A 129 28.45 11.81 18.00
C LEU A 129 27.03 12.35 18.16
N ASP A 130 26.14 11.51 18.69
CA ASP A 130 24.78 11.92 19.03
C ASP A 130 24.67 11.98 20.56
N PHE A 131 24.48 13.19 21.10
CA PHE A 131 24.18 13.34 22.51
C PHE A 131 22.70 13.04 22.73
N PRO A 132 22.35 12.11 23.63
CA PRO A 132 20.97 12.00 24.08
C PRO A 132 20.55 13.32 24.73
N GLY A 133 19.26 13.64 24.65
CA GLY A 133 18.69 14.80 25.34
C GLY A 133 18.91 14.75 26.85
N SER A 134 18.50 15.81 27.56
CA SER A 134 18.68 15.92 29.00
C SER A 134 18.14 14.71 29.76
N PHE A 135 18.98 14.09 30.60
CA PHE A 135 18.55 13.06 31.52
C PHE A 135 18.11 13.67 32.85
N LEU A 136 16.96 13.23 33.35
CA LEU A 136 16.54 13.50 34.72
C LEU A 136 17.27 12.53 35.66
N ILE A 137 18.40 12.98 36.19
CA ILE A 137 19.18 12.21 37.17
C ILE A 137 18.61 12.48 38.55
N ARG A 138 18.11 11.44 39.23
CA ARG A 138 17.77 11.51 40.65
C ARG A 138 19.06 11.47 41.45
N SER A 139 19.38 12.55 42.17
CA SER A 139 20.50 12.55 43.11
C SER A 139 20.22 11.53 44.22
N SER A 140 21.00 10.44 44.26
CA SER A 140 21.07 9.60 45.46
C SER A 140 21.96 10.32 46.47
N LYS A 141 21.50 10.45 47.72
CA LYS A 141 22.43 10.72 48.82
C LYS A 141 23.42 9.57 48.81
N GLY A 142 24.70 9.89 48.60
CA GLY A 142 25.79 8.92 48.70
C GLY A 142 25.85 8.30 50.09
N ARG A 143 26.57 7.18 50.21
CA ARG A 143 26.88 6.59 51.51
C ARG A 143 27.69 7.55 52.38
#